data_AF-A0A944QLK4-F1
#
_entry.id   AF-A0A944QLK4-F1
#
_cell.length_a   1.000
_cell.length_b   1.000
_cell.length_c   1.000
_cell.angle_alpha   90.00
_cell.angle_beta   90.00
_cell.angle_gamma   90.00
#
_symmetry.space_group_name_H-M   'P 1'
#
loop_
_entity.id
_entity.type
_entity.pdbx_description
1 polymer ?
#
loop_
_entity_poly.entity_id
_entity_poly.type
_entity_poly.pdbx_seq_one_letter_code
_entity_poly.pdbx_strand_id
1 'polypeptide(L)'
;MKQDHDGDSGTAEHGDEGGNTLGFPTANIQLFDDQIEDGVWAAVVRTASGVSRVAAGSIGRRRTFYPQVRNKLLEAHLLEFNEDLGQKLTVTLSQAMGPASLLKH
;
A
#
# COMPACT_ATOMS: atom_id res chain seq x y z
N MET A 1 27.22 -2.96 0.77
CA MET A 1 26.27 -3.55 1.73
C MET A 1 24.90 -3.49 1.09
N LYS A 2 24.37 -4.62 0.62
CA LYS A 2 22.95 -4.71 0.28
C LYS A 2 22.25 -4.84 1.63
N GLN A 3 21.40 -3.88 1.98
CA GLN A 3 20.53 -4.05 3.15
C GLN A 3 19.48 -5.07 2.74
N ASP A 4 19.55 -6.24 3.36
CA ASP A 4 18.52 -7.26 3.26
C ASP A 4 17.28 -6.68 3.96
N HIS A 5 16.30 -6.20 3.18
CA HIS A 5 15.05 -5.58 3.67
C HIS A 5 14.05 -6.61 4.20
N ASP A 6 14.52 -7.71 4.78
CA ASP A 6 13.68 -8.79 5.32
C ASP A 6 12.88 -8.38 6.59
N GLY A 7 12.86 -7.08 6.95
CA GLY A 7 12.31 -6.58 8.21
C GLY A 7 11.18 -5.55 8.12
N ASP A 8 10.90 -4.97 6.95
CA ASP A 8 9.94 -3.85 6.85
C ASP A 8 8.51 -4.36 6.62
N SER A 9 8.02 -5.15 7.57
CA SER A 9 6.63 -5.61 7.58
C SER A 9 5.74 -4.62 8.32
N GLY A 10 5.00 -3.79 7.58
CA GLY A 10 3.93 -2.94 8.11
C GLY A 10 2.57 -3.64 8.00
N THR A 11 1.72 -3.53 9.03
CA THR A 11 0.32 -4.00 8.99
C THR A 11 -0.60 -2.80 8.88
N ALA A 12 -1.38 -2.75 7.81
CA ALA A 12 -2.33 -1.67 7.54
C ALA A 12 -3.76 -2.20 7.71
N GLU A 13 -4.56 -1.53 8.54
CA GLU A 13 -5.97 -1.89 8.79
C GLU A 13 -6.86 -0.76 8.29
N HIS A 14 -7.73 -1.06 7.33
CA HIS A 14 -8.69 -0.15 6.67
C HIS A 14 -8.14 0.57 5.44
N GLY A 15 -8.77 0.31 4.29
CA GLY A 15 -8.54 1.03 3.04
C GLY A 15 -9.82 1.71 2.60
N ASP A 16 -9.74 2.99 2.25
CA ASP A 16 -10.84 3.66 1.54
C ASP A 16 -10.65 3.44 0.02
N GLU A 17 -11.76 3.33 -0.73
CA GLU A 17 -11.72 3.24 -2.19
C GLU A 17 -11.15 4.53 -2.80
N GLY A 18 -10.05 4.40 -3.54
CA GLY A 18 -9.42 5.50 -4.27
C GLY A 18 -9.70 5.40 -5.76
N GLY A 19 -10.06 6.53 -6.36
CA GLY A 19 -10.55 6.68 -7.72
C GLY A 19 -9.87 5.83 -8.79
N ASN A 20 -10.73 5.14 -9.53
CA ASN A 20 -10.47 4.27 -10.66
C ASN A 20 -9.99 5.08 -11.88
N THR A 21 -8.72 4.94 -12.28
CA THR A 21 -8.26 5.44 -13.60
C THR A 21 -7.49 4.38 -14.40
N LEU A 22 -6.96 3.34 -13.74
CA LEU A 22 -6.14 2.28 -14.36
C LEU A 22 -6.75 0.86 -14.27
N GLY A 23 -7.97 0.70 -13.72
CA GLY A 23 -8.74 -0.55 -13.80
C GLY A 23 -8.47 -1.61 -12.73
N PHE A 24 -7.71 -1.28 -11.67
CA PHE A 24 -7.45 -2.20 -10.54
C PHE A 24 -8.07 -1.70 -9.23
N PRO A 25 -8.71 -2.57 -8.43
CA PRO A 25 -9.15 -2.26 -7.08
C PRO A 25 -7.96 -1.78 -6.24
N THR A 26 -8.08 -0.57 -5.68
CA THR A 26 -7.01 0.07 -4.90
C THR A 26 -7.49 0.42 -3.50
N ALA A 27 -6.82 -0.12 -2.49
CA ALA A 27 -7.05 0.19 -1.09
C ALA A 27 -6.08 1.27 -0.61
N ASN A 28 -6.60 2.38 -0.07
CA ASN A 28 -5.79 3.49 0.43
C ASN A 28 -5.67 3.45 1.94
N ILE A 29 -4.46 3.19 2.46
CA ILE A 29 -4.24 3.09 3.90
C ILE A 29 -3.34 4.21 4.41
N GLN A 30 -3.83 4.91 5.43
CA GLN A 30 -3.06 5.91 6.17
C GLN A 30 -2.01 5.22 7.02
N LEU A 31 -0.73 5.49 6.75
CA LEU A 31 0.38 5.03 7.56
C LEU A 31 0.74 6.09 8.61
N PHE A 32 0.94 5.64 9.85
CA PHE A 32 1.39 6.49 10.96
C PHE A 32 2.88 6.28 11.29
N ASP A 33 3.50 5.24 10.72
CA ASP A 33 4.93 5.01 10.80
C ASP A 33 5.64 5.81 9.70
N ASP A 34 6.51 6.74 10.12
CA ASP A 34 7.27 7.60 9.21
C ASP A 34 8.60 6.98 8.77
N GLN A 35 9.00 5.84 9.35
CA GLN A 35 10.24 5.12 9.05
C GLN A 35 10.13 4.29 7.77
N ILE A 36 8.93 3.82 7.41
CA ILE A 36 8.72 3.04 6.18
C ILE A 36 9.09 3.89 4.97
N GLU A 37 9.97 3.41 4.09
CA GLU A 37 10.46 4.20 2.96
C GLU A 37 9.36 4.50 1.91
N ASP A 38 9.46 5.67 1.27
CA ASP A 38 8.63 5.99 0.09
C ASP A 38 9.10 5.11 -1.09
N GLY A 39 8.18 4.50 -1.82
CA GLY A 39 8.55 3.60 -2.93
C GLY A 39 7.46 2.61 -3.29
N VAL A 40 7.81 1.70 -4.21
CA VAL A 40 6.98 0.55 -4.57
C VAL A 40 7.40 -0.64 -3.73
N TRP A 41 6.41 -1.40 -3.26
CA TRP A 41 6.56 -2.54 -2.38
C TRP A 41 5.78 -3.74 -2.90
N ALA A 42 6.35 -4.94 -2.76
CA ALA A 42 5.56 -6.16 -2.80
C ALA A 42 4.72 -6.24 -1.52
N ALA A 43 3.45 -6.62 -1.66
CA ALA A 43 2.52 -6.70 -0.55
C ALA A 43 1.62 -7.94 -0.65
N VAL A 44 1.10 -8.35 0.51
CA VAL A 44 0.02 -9.34 0.63
C VAL A 44 -1.16 -8.67 1.30
N VAL A 45 -2.34 -8.83 0.73
CA VAL A 45 -3.61 -8.37 1.30
C VAL A 45 -4.38 -9.59 1.79
N ARG A 46 -4.80 -9.55 3.05
CA ARG A 46 -5.70 -10.54 3.64
C ARG A 46 -7.07 -9.93 3.88
N THR A 47 -8.11 -10.56 3.33
CA THR A 47 -9.50 -10.16 3.52
C THR A 47 -10.04 -10.59 4.89
N ALA A 48 -11.21 -10.06 5.27
CA ALA A 48 -11.92 -10.49 6.48
C ALA A 48 -12.32 -11.98 6.43
N SER A 49 -12.53 -12.55 5.24
CA SER A 49 -12.78 -13.98 5.04
C SER A 49 -11.52 -14.85 5.18
N GLY A 50 -10.34 -14.24 5.37
CA GLY A 50 -9.06 -14.92 5.53
C GLY A 50 -8.34 -15.25 4.22
N VAL A 51 -8.88 -14.82 3.08
CA VAL A 51 -8.25 -15.02 1.76
C VAL A 51 -7.09 -14.05 1.61
N SER A 52 -5.92 -14.57 1.21
CA SER A 52 -4.74 -13.76 0.91
C SER A 52 -4.54 -13.59 -0.59
N ARG A 53 -4.20 -12.38 -1.02
CA ARG A 53 -3.91 -12.01 -2.42
C ARG A 53 -2.63 -11.20 -2.50
N VAL A 54 -1.92 -11.30 -3.62
CA VAL A 54 -0.76 -10.46 -3.89
C VAL A 54 -1.22 -9.07 -4.31
N ALA A 55 -0.49 -8.05 -3.86
CA ALA A 55 -0.70 -6.66 -4.25
C ALA A 55 0.64 -5.97 -4.51
N ALA A 56 0.58 -4.90 -5.30
CA ALA A 56 1.65 -3.92 -5.38
C ALA A 56 1.28 -2.73 -4.50
N GLY A 57 2.13 -2.35 -3.55
CA GLY A 57 1.96 -1.18 -2.70
C GLY A 57 2.78 0.00 -3.19
N SER A 58 2.18 1.18 -3.27
CA SER A 58 2.89 2.45 -3.48
C SER A 58 2.82 3.28 -2.21
N ILE A 59 3.97 3.62 -1.64
CA ILE A 59 4.06 4.47 -0.45
C ILE A 59 4.57 5.85 -0.86
N GLY A 60 3.80 6.87 -0.51
CA GLY A 60 4.17 8.25 -0.72
C GLY A 60 3.58 9.16 0.34
N ARG A 61 3.94 10.44 0.29
CA ARG A 61 3.37 11.45 1.21
C ARG A 61 2.19 12.13 0.56
N ARG A 62 1.06 12.22 1.28
CA ARG A 62 -0.07 13.03 0.83
C ARG A 62 0.38 14.49 0.85
N ARG A 63 0.41 15.16 -0.30
CA ARG A 63 0.61 16.62 -0.36
C ARG A 63 -0.65 17.29 0.18
N THR A 64 -0.73 17.46 1.49
CA THR A 64 -1.78 18.25 2.10
C THR A 64 -1.37 19.73 2.08
N PHE A 65 -2.35 20.63 1.99
CA PHE A 65 -2.11 22.07 2.13
C PHE A 65 -1.68 22.47 3.56
N TYR A 66 -1.74 21.54 4.51
CA TYR A 66 -1.33 21.71 5.89
C TYR A 66 0.07 21.09 6.10
N PRO A 67 1.15 21.89 6.12
CA PRO A 67 2.53 21.38 6.16
C PRO A 67 2.88 20.56 7.41
N GLN A 68 2.01 20.58 8.42
CA GLN A 68 2.15 19.86 9.68
C GLN A 68 1.66 18.40 9.59
N VAL A 69 0.82 18.08 8.60
CA VAL A 69 0.31 16.72 8.39
C VAL A 69 1.22 15.99 7.41
N ARG A 70 2.18 15.22 7.93
CA ARG A 70 3.19 14.45 7.15
C ARG A 70 2.84 12.97 7.02
N ASN A 71 1.56 12.73 6.87
CA ASN A 71 0.96 11.41 6.78
C ASN A 71 1.40 10.70 5.48
N LYS A 72 2.01 9.51 5.63
CA LYS A 72 2.31 8.61 4.51
C LYS A 72 1.03 7.87 4.09
N LEU A 73 0.85 7.66 2.80
CA LEU A 73 -0.25 6.93 2.21
C LEU A 73 0.31 5.69 1.53
N LEU A 74 -0.27 4.53 1.84
CA LEU A 74 -0.10 3.30 1.10
C LEU A 74 -1.27 3.13 0.14
N GLU A 75 -0.98 3.09 -1.15
CA GLU A 75 -1.92 2.70 -2.20
C GLU A 75 -1.63 1.24 -2.56
N ALA A 76 -2.47 0.31 -2.08
CA ALA A 76 -2.33 -1.11 -2.39
C ALA A 76 -3.20 -1.45 -3.60
N HIS A 77 -2.56 -1.81 -4.72
CA HIS A 77 -3.21 -2.30 -5.94
C HIS A 77 -3.35 -3.82 -5.86
N LEU A 78 -4.58 -4.29 -5.66
CA LEU A 78 -4.85 -5.71 -5.48
C LEU A 78 -4.91 -6.40 -6.85
N LEU A 79 -4.04 -7.37 -7.08
CA LEU A 79 -4.01 -8.14 -8.32
C LEU A 79 -5.13 -9.19 -8.31
N GLU A 80 -5.85 -9.31 -9.42
CA GLU A 80 -6.94 -10.29 -9.61
C GLU A 80 -8.04 -10.23 -8.52
N PHE A 81 -8.30 -9.04 -7.98
CA PHE A 81 -9.31 -8.83 -6.97
C PHE A 81 -10.66 -8.49 -7.62
N ASN A 82 -11.68 -9.26 -7.25
CA ASN A 82 -13.05 -9.14 -7.77
C ASN A 82 -14.09 -9.12 -6.63
N GLU A 83 -13.63 -8.88 -5.41
CA GLU A 83 -14.46 -8.77 -4.21
C GLU A 83 -14.69 -7.28 -3.88
N ASP A 84 -15.58 -7.02 -2.92
CA ASP A 84 -15.85 -5.68 -2.41
C ASP A 84 -14.65 -5.15 -1.59
N LEU A 85 -14.24 -3.91 -1.86
CA LEU A 85 -13.20 -3.19 -1.10
C LEU A 85 -13.74 -2.55 0.18
N GLY A 86 -15.06 -2.51 0.39
CA GLY A 86 -15.70 -1.98 1.60
C GLY A 86 -15.51 -2.82 2.88
N GLN A 87 -14.73 -3.90 2.82
CA GLN A 87 -14.44 -4.76 3.97
C GLN A 87 -13.12 -4.41 4.66
N LYS A 88 -12.96 -4.85 5.91
CA LYS A 88 -11.66 -4.75 6.59
C LYS A 88 -10.63 -5.62 5.85
N LEU A 89 -9.54 -4.99 5.46
CA LEU A 89 -8.37 -5.63 4.87
C LEU A 89 -7.18 -5.46 5.80
N THR A 90 -6.30 -6.46 5.82
CA THR A 90 -4.96 -6.38 6.39
C THR A 90 -3.95 -6.37 5.26
N VAL A 91 -3.12 -5.34 5.16
CA VAL A 91 -2.03 -5.30 4.18
C VAL A 91 -0.70 -5.51 4.90
N THR A 92 0.12 -6.41 4.37
CA THR A 92 1.48 -6.70 4.84
C THR A 92 2.48 -6.39 3.74
N LEU A 93 3.42 -5.48 4.01
CA LEU A 93 4.57 -5.21 3.13
C LEU A 93 5.64 -6.28 3.32
N SER A 94 6.28 -6.71 2.24
CA SER A 94 7.30 -7.78 2.30
C SER A 94 8.66 -7.37 1.73
N GLN A 95 8.70 -6.60 0.64
CA GLN A 95 9.96 -6.22 0.00
C GLN A 95 9.84 -4.90 -0.74
N ALA A 96 10.77 -3.99 -0.50
CA ALA A 96 10.94 -2.78 -1.30
C ALA A 96 11.43 -3.15 -2.71
N MET A 97 10.72 -2.67 -3.73
CA MET A 97 11.03 -2.92 -5.15
C MET A 97 11.71 -1.73 -5.83
N GLY A 98 11.77 -0.57 -5.17
CA GLY A 98 12.43 0.63 -5.67
C GLY A 98 11.51 1.86 -5.71
N PRO A 99 11.91 2.94 -6.41
CA PRO A 99 11.17 4.20 -6.41
C PRO A 99 9.85 4.12 -7.19
N ALA A 100 8.83 4.84 -6.71
CA ALA A 100 7.49 4.92 -7.32
C ALA A 100 7.46 5.45 -8.77
N SER A 101 8.55 6.04 -9.28
CA SER A 101 8.68 6.46 -10.67
C SER A 101 8.61 5.31 -11.69
N LEU A 102 8.66 4.05 -11.23
CA LEU A 102 8.64 2.85 -12.07
C LEU A 102 7.24 2.38 -12.51
N LEU A 103 6.15 2.93 -11.94
CA LEU A 103 4.77 2.49 -12.21
C LEU A 103 3.97 3.41 -13.16
N LYS A 104 4.61 4.35 -13.85
CA LYS A 104 3.92 5.38 -14.67
C LYS A 104 3.65 5.02 -16.14
N HIS A 105 3.63 3.75 -16.51
CA HIS A 105 3.41 3.34 -17.91
C HIS A 105 2.25 2.35 -18.05
#